data_AF-A0A2X4PJ67-F1
#
_entry.id   AF-A0A2X4PJ67-F1
#
_cell.length_a   1.000
_cell.length_b   1.000
_cell.length_c   1.000
_cell.angle_alpha   90.00
_cell.angle_beta   90.00
_cell.angle_gamma   90.00
#
_symmetry.space_group_name_H-M   'P 1'
#
loop_
_entity.id
_entity.type
_entity.pdbx_description
1 polymer ?
#
loop_
_entity_poly.entity_id
_entity_poly.type
_entity_poly.pdbx_seq_one_letter_code
_entity_poly.pdbx_strand_id
1 'polypeptide(L)'
;MKKLLITMIALVGLVAFSGCSKDEPTNLFKGTKWTAPDDIAEMIYGGTCTTSIEFLTDSKCQEIRVRKTRMFSGVDVEEGTYSFKGNSVSWTIGEKTISGKVSGSVLSTDMGTISGGKRTYTRE
;
A
#
# COMPACT_ATOMS: atom_id res chain seq x y z
N MET A 1 -47.62 58.03 22.16
CA MET A 1 -46.45 58.07 21.26
C MET A 1 -45.68 56.76 21.41
N LYS A 2 -45.53 56.00 20.31
CA LYS A 2 -44.33 55.20 19.92
C LYS A 2 -43.74 54.27 21.02
N LYS A 3 -43.78 52.93 20.94
CA LYS A 3 -43.46 52.05 19.79
C LYS A 3 -43.81 50.60 20.15
N LEU A 4 -44.56 49.93 19.25
CA LEU A 4 -44.34 48.52 18.91
C LEU A 4 -42.95 48.38 18.27
N LEU A 5 -42.15 47.39 18.66
CA LEU A 5 -40.90 46.91 18.04
C LEU A 5 -40.28 45.93 19.07
N ILE A 6 -40.09 44.63 18.88
CA ILE A 6 -39.49 43.91 17.75
C ILE A 6 -39.93 42.44 17.85
N THR A 7 -40.81 42.03 16.94
CA THR A 7 -41.07 40.63 16.58
C THR A 7 -40.20 40.32 15.36
N MET A 8 -38.88 40.28 15.51
CA MET A 8 -37.97 40.00 14.38
C MET A 8 -36.52 39.78 14.85
N ILE A 9 -36.27 38.69 15.57
CA ILE A 9 -34.94 38.06 15.60
C ILE A 9 -35.12 36.76 14.82
N ALA A 10 -35.18 36.84 13.49
CA ALA A 10 -33.99 36.60 12.66
C ALA A 10 -33.41 35.24 13.05
N LEU A 11 -33.96 34.12 12.58
CA LEU A 11 -33.83 33.64 11.20
C LEU A 11 -32.42 33.87 10.60
N VAL A 12 -31.37 33.85 11.43
CA VAL A 12 -29.96 33.80 11.02
C VAL A 12 -29.18 32.98 12.07
N GLY A 13 -29.64 31.75 12.32
CA GLY A 13 -28.79 30.69 12.87
C GLY A 13 -28.28 29.84 11.71
N LEU A 14 -27.59 30.48 10.76
CA LEU A 14 -26.18 30.22 10.51
C LEU A 14 -25.89 28.71 10.45
N VAL A 15 -26.19 28.16 9.27
CA VAL A 15 -25.44 27.09 8.59
C VAL A 15 -24.09 26.83 9.27
N ALA A 16 -24.10 25.93 10.25
CA ALA A 16 -22.89 25.42 10.86
C ALA A 16 -22.25 24.45 9.86
N PHE A 17 -21.37 25.00 9.03
CA PHE A 17 -20.22 24.35 8.39
C PHE A 17 -20.25 22.81 8.35
N SER A 18 -21.04 22.24 7.44
CA SER A 18 -20.79 20.88 6.92
C SER A 18 -19.69 20.95 5.86
N GLY A 19 -18.52 21.43 6.27
CA GLY A 19 -17.29 21.47 5.47
C GLY A 19 -16.33 20.41 5.98
N CYS A 20 -16.75 19.14 6.02
CA CYS A 20 -15.80 18.05 6.12
C CYS A 20 -15.07 18.02 4.78
N SER A 21 -13.93 18.71 4.66
CA SER A 21 -13.00 18.38 3.59
C SER A 21 -12.76 16.89 3.71
N LYS A 22 -13.13 16.13 2.68
CA LYS A 22 -12.68 14.74 2.58
C LYS A 22 -11.18 14.86 2.37
N ASP A 23 -10.42 14.79 3.46
CA ASP A 23 -8.97 14.64 3.37
C ASP A 23 -8.73 13.43 2.47
N GLU A 24 -7.96 13.64 1.40
CA GLU A 24 -7.62 12.54 0.52
C GLU A 24 -6.89 11.46 1.34
N PRO A 25 -7.22 10.19 1.13
CA PRO A 25 -6.60 9.11 1.90
C PRO A 25 -5.09 9.15 1.71
N THR A 26 -4.35 9.35 2.80
CA THR A 26 -2.88 9.40 2.77
C THR A 26 -2.31 8.06 2.31
N ASN A 27 -1.49 8.10 1.27
CA ASN A 27 -0.80 6.92 0.76
C ASN A 27 0.42 6.59 1.62
N LEU A 28 0.27 5.62 2.53
CA LEU A 28 1.35 5.17 3.41
C LEU A 28 2.42 4.32 2.69
N PHE A 29 2.16 3.91 1.45
CA PHE A 29 3.02 3.02 0.67
C PHE A 29 3.96 3.78 -0.24
N LYS A 30 3.59 4.96 -0.74
CA LYS A 30 4.44 5.75 -1.64
C LYS A 30 5.84 5.99 -1.05
N GLY A 31 6.85 5.73 -1.86
CA GLY A 31 8.27 5.86 -1.50
C GLY A 31 8.76 4.79 -0.52
N THR A 32 8.04 3.68 -0.33
CA THR A 32 8.43 2.61 0.59
C THR A 32 8.89 1.36 -0.15
N LYS A 33 9.77 0.60 0.52
CA LYS A 33 10.29 -0.68 0.07
C LYS A 33 10.04 -1.74 1.14
N TRP A 34 9.62 -2.91 0.70
CA TRP A 34 9.30 -4.03 1.57
C TRP A 34 9.96 -5.28 1.02
N THR A 35 10.69 -6.00 1.86
CA THR A 35 11.52 -7.13 1.44
C THR A 35 11.18 -8.39 2.22
N ALA A 36 11.08 -9.50 1.50
CA ALA A 36 10.90 -10.84 2.06
C ALA A 36 11.99 -11.79 1.53
N PRO A 37 12.42 -12.76 2.35
CA PRO A 37 13.18 -13.90 1.84
C PRO A 37 12.33 -14.70 0.85
N ASP A 38 12.97 -15.33 -0.13
CA ASP A 38 12.33 -16.21 -1.10
C ASP A 38 12.84 -17.65 -0.93
N ASP A 39 12.34 -18.31 0.12
CA ASP A 39 12.77 -19.65 0.54
C ASP A 39 12.62 -20.70 -0.58
N ILE A 40 11.64 -20.52 -1.47
CA ILE A 40 11.45 -21.42 -2.63
C ILE A 40 12.59 -21.20 -3.63
N ALA A 41 12.91 -19.95 -3.95
CA ALA A 41 14.04 -19.65 -4.82
C ALA A 41 15.38 -20.07 -4.19
N GLU A 42 15.56 -19.90 -2.88
CA GLU A 42 16.73 -20.41 -2.15
C GLU A 42 16.85 -21.93 -2.26
N MET A 43 15.73 -22.67 -2.12
CA MET A 43 15.72 -24.13 -2.29
C MET A 43 16.10 -24.58 -3.70
N ILE A 44 15.66 -23.84 -4.74
CA ILE A 44 15.90 -24.19 -6.14
C ILE A 44 17.30 -23.78 -6.61
N TYR A 45 17.75 -22.57 -6.25
CA TYR A 45 18.97 -21.96 -6.79
C TYR A 45 20.15 -21.95 -5.82
N GLY A 46 19.92 -22.24 -4.54
CA GLY A 46 20.90 -22.11 -3.45
C GLY A 46 21.25 -20.66 -3.14
N GLY A 47 21.95 -20.42 -2.02
CA GLY A 47 22.34 -19.07 -1.61
C GLY A 47 21.15 -18.22 -1.14
N THR A 48 21.38 -16.92 -0.97
CA THR A 48 20.35 -16.00 -0.46
C THR A 48 19.52 -15.44 -1.62
N CYS A 49 18.20 -15.57 -1.52
CA CYS A 49 17.25 -15.05 -2.49
C CYS A 49 16.22 -14.16 -1.79
N THR A 50 15.92 -13.00 -2.37
CA THR A 50 14.96 -12.06 -1.79
C THR A 50 14.04 -11.51 -2.86
N THR A 51 12.79 -11.26 -2.48
CA THR A 51 11.83 -10.50 -3.26
C THR A 51 11.50 -9.20 -2.53
N SER A 52 11.65 -8.07 -3.22
CA SER A 52 11.26 -6.76 -2.72
C SER A 52 10.09 -6.21 -3.54
N ILE A 53 9.18 -5.48 -2.89
CA ILE A 53 8.17 -4.65 -3.56
C ILE A 53 8.44 -3.18 -3.21
N GLU A 54 8.67 -2.37 -4.23
CA GLU A 54 8.86 -0.92 -4.09
C GLU A 54 7.66 -0.17 -4.65
N PHE A 55 7.06 0.69 -3.84
CA PHE A 55 5.93 1.52 -4.22
C PHE A 55 6.44 2.92 -4.60
N LEU A 56 6.67 3.14 -5.88
CA LEU A 56 7.43 4.28 -6.41
C LEU A 56 6.63 5.60 -6.39
N THR A 57 5.39 5.54 -6.89
CA THR A 57 4.49 6.71 -6.99
C THR A 57 3.14 6.39 -6.35
N ASP A 58 2.11 7.20 -6.59
CA ASP A 58 0.77 6.95 -6.05
C ASP A 58 0.08 5.69 -6.61
N SER A 59 0.55 5.17 -7.74
CA SER A 59 -0.04 3.99 -8.39
C SER A 59 0.95 3.06 -9.07
N LYS A 60 2.25 3.40 -9.09
CA LYS A 60 3.30 2.58 -9.70
C LYS A 60 4.13 1.87 -8.64
N CYS A 61 4.44 0.61 -8.91
CA CYS A 61 5.35 -0.19 -8.09
C CYS A 61 6.28 -1.02 -8.98
N GLN A 62 7.27 -1.67 -8.38
CA GLN A 62 8.10 -2.67 -9.03
C GLN A 62 8.43 -3.82 -8.07
N GLU A 63 8.45 -5.04 -8.59
CA GLU A 63 8.99 -6.20 -7.91
C GLU A 63 10.47 -6.36 -8.28
N ILE A 64 11.33 -6.52 -7.28
CA ILE A 64 12.76 -6.75 -7.45
C ILE A 64 13.11 -8.10 -6.86
N ARG A 65 13.55 -9.02 -7.71
CA ARG A 65 14.02 -10.35 -7.32
C ARG A 65 15.54 -10.37 -7.37
N VAL A 66 16.16 -10.64 -6.24
CA VAL A 66 17.61 -10.73 -6.12
C VAL A 66 17.99 -12.17 -5.80
N ARG A 67 18.89 -12.72 -6.60
CA ARG A 67 19.53 -14.02 -6.38
C ARG A 67 21.01 -13.78 -6.13
N LYS A 68 21.50 -14.15 -4.95
CA LYS A 68 22.94 -14.06 -4.59
C LYS A 68 23.51 -15.47 -4.47
N THR A 69 23.68 -16.11 -5.62
CA THR A 69 24.15 -17.51 -5.73
C THR A 69 25.42 -17.55 -6.58
N ARG A 70 26.31 -18.54 -6.36
CA ARG A 70 27.58 -18.61 -7.09
C ARG A 70 27.42 -18.77 -8.61
N MET A 71 26.35 -19.41 -9.05
CA MET A 71 26.15 -19.80 -10.46
C MET A 71 25.03 -19.02 -11.15
N PHE A 72 24.02 -18.54 -10.41
CA PHE A 72 22.81 -17.90 -10.94
C PHE A 72 22.54 -16.54 -10.30
N SER A 73 23.61 -15.81 -9.95
CA SER A 73 23.47 -14.44 -9.44
C SER A 73 22.77 -13.55 -10.46
N GLY A 74 21.86 -12.72 -9.97
CA GLY A 74 21.16 -11.77 -10.83
C GLY A 74 20.15 -10.94 -10.07
N VAL A 75 19.80 -9.81 -10.69
CA VAL A 75 18.70 -8.96 -10.28
C VAL A 75 17.71 -8.92 -11.43
N ASP A 76 16.45 -9.17 -11.11
CA ASP A 76 15.35 -9.08 -12.06
C ASP A 76 14.33 -8.08 -11.51
N VAL A 77 13.85 -7.20 -12.39
CA VAL A 77 12.97 -6.09 -12.02
C VAL A 77 11.77 -6.11 -12.94
N GLU A 78 10.58 -6.18 -12.33
CA GLU A 78 9.32 -6.22 -13.06
C GLU A 78 8.42 -5.08 -12.57
N GLU A 79 8.02 -4.20 -13.49
CA GLU A 79 7.14 -3.07 -13.16
C GLU A 79 5.70 -3.51 -12.97
N GLY A 80 4.94 -2.71 -12.23
CA GLY A 80 3.52 -2.92 -12.06
C GLY A 80 2.76 -1.72 -11.51
N THR A 81 1.55 -2.01 -11.04
CA THR A 81 0.64 -1.01 -10.49
C THR A 81 0.09 -1.45 -9.16
N TYR A 82 -0.35 -0.50 -8.35
CA TYR A 82 -1.00 -0.82 -7.08
C TYR A 82 -2.12 0.16 -6.74
N SER A 83 -2.95 -0.28 -5.79
CA SER A 83 -3.98 0.50 -5.13
C SER A 83 -3.94 0.23 -3.63
N PHE A 84 -4.45 1.16 -2.84
CA PHE A 84 -4.44 1.03 -1.38
C PHE A 84 -5.75 1.52 -0.77
N LYS A 85 -6.03 1.03 0.44
CA LYS A 85 -7.16 1.46 1.28
C LYS A 85 -6.74 1.36 2.74
N GLY A 86 -6.40 2.50 3.34
CA GLY A 86 -5.84 2.54 4.70
C GLY A 86 -4.52 1.77 4.76
N ASN A 87 -4.45 0.74 5.60
CA ASN A 87 -3.27 -0.12 5.73
C ASN A 87 -3.31 -1.38 4.83
N SER A 88 -4.31 -1.50 3.95
CA SER A 88 -4.35 -2.56 2.95
C SER A 88 -3.80 -2.06 1.62
N VAL A 89 -3.07 -2.91 0.92
CA VAL A 89 -2.53 -2.66 -0.42
C VAL A 89 -2.77 -3.84 -1.33
N SER A 90 -3.05 -3.58 -2.60
CA SER A 90 -3.12 -4.59 -3.64
C SER A 90 -2.28 -4.14 -4.82
N TRP A 91 -1.34 -4.98 -5.24
CA TRP A 91 -0.44 -4.69 -6.35
C TRP A 91 -0.50 -5.79 -7.41
N THR A 92 -0.24 -5.41 -8.65
CA THR A 92 -0.25 -6.28 -9.81
C THR A 92 1.09 -6.19 -10.53
N ILE A 93 1.74 -7.34 -10.68
CA ILE A 93 2.98 -7.53 -11.46
C ILE A 93 2.64 -8.56 -12.56
N GLY A 94 2.79 -8.19 -13.82
CA GLY A 94 2.30 -8.99 -14.95
C GLY A 94 0.80 -9.32 -14.81
N GLU A 95 0.46 -10.60 -14.81
CA GLU A 95 -0.93 -11.09 -14.62
C GLU A 95 -1.27 -11.44 -13.17
N LYS A 96 -0.32 -11.27 -12.23
CA LYS A 96 -0.49 -11.68 -10.84
C LYS A 96 -0.85 -10.47 -9.97
N THR A 97 -1.99 -10.56 -9.32
CA THR A 97 -2.40 -9.61 -8.29
C THR A 97 -2.21 -10.22 -6.91
N ILE A 98 -1.53 -9.47 -6.03
CA ILE A 98 -1.30 -9.84 -4.64
C ILE A 98 -1.88 -8.74 -3.77
N SER A 99 -2.54 -9.12 -2.69
CA SER A 99 -3.00 -8.19 -1.66
C SER A 99 -2.32 -8.47 -0.33
N GLY A 100 -2.16 -7.42 0.47
CA GLY A 100 -1.58 -7.52 1.80
C GLY A 100 -2.04 -6.41 2.73
N LYS A 101 -1.72 -6.59 4.01
CA LYS A 101 -2.05 -5.65 5.08
C LYS A 101 -0.81 -5.33 5.92
N VAL A 102 -0.64 -4.05 6.20
CA VAL A 102 0.45 -3.52 7.02
C VAL A 102 0.03 -3.48 8.49
N SER A 103 0.95 -3.93 9.35
CA SER A 103 0.94 -3.72 10.79
C SER A 103 2.34 -3.32 11.24
N GLY A 104 2.55 -2.04 11.56
CA GLY A 104 3.88 -1.49 11.86
C GLY A 104 4.83 -1.60 10.67
N SER A 105 5.96 -2.27 10.88
CA SER A 105 6.99 -2.51 9.85
C SER A 105 6.82 -3.84 9.10
N VAL A 106 5.66 -4.50 9.25
CA VAL A 106 5.38 -5.80 8.63
C VAL A 106 4.22 -5.68 7.63
N LEU A 107 4.44 -6.16 6.40
CA LEU A 107 3.42 -6.33 5.38
C LEU A 107 3.15 -7.84 5.20
N SER A 108 1.98 -8.29 5.62
CA SER A 108 1.56 -9.69 5.46
C SER A 108 0.67 -9.81 4.22
N THR A 109 0.99 -10.72 3.31
CA THR A 109 0.12 -10.99 2.16
C THR A 109 -1.00 -11.95 2.53
N ASP A 110 -2.13 -11.77 1.87
CA ASP A 110 -3.22 -12.73 1.82
C ASP A 110 -3.21 -13.33 0.41
N MET A 111 -2.24 -14.21 0.16
CA MET A 111 -2.24 -14.99 -1.07
C MET A 111 -3.11 -16.21 -0.79
N GLY A 112 -4.29 -16.27 -1.43
CA GLY A 112 -5.08 -17.48 -1.48
C GLY A 112 -4.27 -18.67 -2.00
N THR A 113 -4.86 -19.87 -2.00
CA THR A 113 -4.24 -21.18 -2.29
C THR A 113 -3.56 -21.35 -3.66
N ILE A 114 -3.45 -20.30 -4.48
CA ILE A 114 -2.90 -20.36 -5.83
C ILE A 114 -1.44 -19.90 -5.81
N SER A 115 -0.55 -20.89 -5.73
CA SER A 115 0.90 -20.83 -6.00
C SER A 115 1.63 -19.54 -5.61
N GLY A 116 2.16 -19.49 -4.39
CA GLY A 116 3.03 -18.39 -3.94
C GLY A 116 3.37 -18.40 -2.45
N GLY A 117 2.59 -19.11 -1.64
CA GLY A 117 2.77 -19.18 -0.18
C GLY A 117 2.44 -17.84 0.50
N LYS A 118 1.99 -17.84 1.75
CA LYS A 118 1.86 -16.58 2.49
C LYS A 118 3.26 -15.95 2.63
N ARG A 119 3.42 -14.69 2.21
CA ARG A 119 4.70 -13.96 2.33
C ARG A 119 4.58 -12.86 3.38
N THR A 120 5.65 -12.69 4.14
CA THR A 120 5.79 -11.63 5.14
C THR A 120 6.96 -10.76 4.75
N TYR A 121 6.68 -9.51 4.39
CA TYR A 121 7.70 -8.54 4.04
C TYR A 121 7.98 -7.65 5.25
N THR A 122 9.23 -7.22 5.36
CA THR A 122 9.65 -6.22 6.36
C THR A 122 10.02 -4.93 5.65
N ARG A 123 9.66 -3.80 6.25
CA ARG A 123 9.99 -2.47 5.74
C ARG A 123 11.50 -2.22 5.83
N GLU A 124 12.08 -1.72 4.74
CA GLU A 124 13.45 -1.16 4.70
C GLU A 124 13.48 0.33 5.07
#